data_AF-A0A957CHE0-F1
#
_entry.id   AF-A0A957CHE0-F1
#
_cell.length_a   1.000
_cell.length_b   1.000
_cell.length_c   1.000
_cell.angle_alpha   90.00
_cell.angle_beta   90.00
_cell.angle_gamma   90.00
#
_symmetry.space_group_name_H-M   'P 1'
#
loop_
_entity.id
_entity.type
_entity.pdbx_description
1 polymer ?
#
loop_
_entity_poly.entity_id
_entity_poly.type
_entity_poly.pdbx_seq_one_letter_code
_entity_poly.pdbx_strand_id
1 'polypeptide(L)'
;MKYHKLVRDKIPEIIRQNGRISVTRILGKDEYAIALRQKLQEEVEEFLESGALEELADILEVVYALATTNATIEQLERLRHEKHEERGGFAQSVFLVEVLERAKQVLPETAVKEQAVRYQTLLAKLPRVSESDMDLLLQAREQVESEPELDSETMQKVQAKIANAQNK
;
A
#
# COMPACT_ATOMS: atom_id res chain seq x y z
N MET A 1 -22.88 -26.03 -0.19
CA MET A 1 -22.24 -24.71 0.01
C MET A 1 -22.46 -23.87 -1.24
N LYS A 2 -22.62 -22.55 -1.10
CA LYS A 2 -22.71 -21.63 -2.23
C LYS A 2 -21.41 -20.84 -2.29
N TYR A 3 -20.88 -20.65 -3.49
CA TYR A 3 -19.66 -19.90 -3.74
C TYR A 3 -19.98 -18.74 -4.67
N HIS A 4 -19.43 -17.57 -4.36
CA HIS A 4 -19.61 -16.34 -5.14
C HIS A 4 -18.24 -15.74 -5.43
N LYS A 5 -17.39 -16.50 -6.13
CA LYS A 5 -16.04 -16.09 -6.47
C LYS A 5 -15.67 -16.37 -7.92
N LEU A 6 -14.73 -15.59 -8.42
CA LEU A 6 -14.07 -15.84 -9.70
C LEU A 6 -13.14 -17.04 -9.55
N VAL A 7 -13.12 -17.94 -10.54
CA VAL A 7 -12.24 -19.12 -10.56
C VAL A 7 -11.54 -19.20 -11.92
N ARG A 8 -10.38 -19.85 -11.97
CA ARG A 8 -9.68 -20.16 -13.23
C ARG A 8 -10.57 -21.02 -14.14
N ASP A 9 -10.42 -20.86 -15.45
CA ASP A 9 -11.31 -21.44 -16.46
C ASP A 9 -11.46 -22.97 -16.40
N LYS A 10 -10.41 -23.67 -15.93
CA LYS A 10 -10.39 -25.13 -15.81
C LYS A 10 -11.00 -25.66 -14.52
N ILE A 11 -11.25 -24.80 -13.52
CA ILE A 11 -11.78 -25.22 -12.22
C ILE A 11 -13.15 -25.91 -12.34
N PRO A 12 -14.11 -25.43 -13.14
CA PRO A 12 -15.38 -26.13 -13.33
C PRO A 12 -15.21 -27.55 -13.89
N GLU A 13 -14.24 -27.75 -14.79
CA GLU A 13 -13.95 -29.07 -15.34
C GLU A 13 -13.32 -30.00 -14.31
N ILE A 14 -12.34 -29.51 -13.54
CA ILE A 14 -11.71 -30.26 -12.44
C ILE A 14 -12.75 -30.69 -11.40
N ILE A 15 -13.71 -29.80 -11.05
CA ILE A 15 -14.82 -30.14 -10.14
C ILE A 15 -15.66 -31.30 -10.70
N ARG A 16 -15.97 -31.28 -12.00
CA ARG A 16 -16.73 -32.36 -12.67
C ARG A 16 -15.97 -33.67 -12.72
N GLN A 17 -14.67 -33.63 -13.00
CA GLN A 17 -13.80 -34.81 -13.00
C GLN A 17 -13.73 -35.46 -11.60
N ASN A 18 -13.86 -34.67 -10.54
CA ASN A 18 -13.96 -35.15 -9.16
C ASN A 18 -15.37 -35.61 -8.74
N GLY A 19 -16.27 -35.86 -9.71
CA GLY A 19 -17.62 -36.38 -9.47
C GLY A 19 -18.60 -35.38 -8.85
N ARG A 20 -18.26 -34.08 -8.84
CA ARG A 20 -19.11 -33.01 -8.29
C ARG A 20 -19.75 -32.19 -9.42
N ILE A 21 -20.83 -31.50 -9.12
CA ILE A 21 -21.52 -30.64 -10.09
C ILE A 21 -21.10 -29.19 -9.84
N SER A 22 -20.58 -28.52 -10.89
CA SER A 22 -20.29 -27.09 -10.91
C SER A 22 -21.42 -26.32 -11.61
N VAL A 23 -21.94 -25.26 -11.00
CA VAL A 23 -22.86 -24.32 -11.65
C VAL A 23 -22.11 -23.00 -11.86
N THR A 24 -22.02 -22.54 -13.11
CA THR A 24 -21.21 -21.38 -13.49
C THR A 24 -21.98 -20.47 -14.44
N ARG A 25 -21.61 -19.19 -14.49
CA ARG A 25 -21.98 -18.25 -15.55
C ARG A 25 -20.75 -17.47 -16.00
N ILE A 26 -20.77 -16.98 -17.23
CA ILE A 26 -19.76 -16.04 -17.72
C ILE A 26 -20.13 -14.63 -17.26
N LEU A 27 -19.14 -13.86 -16.80
CA LEU A 27 -19.32 -12.48 -16.33
C LEU A 27 -19.25 -11.50 -17.52
N GLY A 28 -20.02 -10.41 -17.44
CA GLY A 28 -19.82 -9.27 -18.35
C GLY A 28 -18.53 -8.52 -18.05
N LYS A 29 -18.11 -7.61 -18.93
CA LYS A 29 -16.84 -6.86 -18.79
C LYS A 29 -16.71 -6.13 -17.44
N ASP A 30 -17.75 -5.40 -17.04
CA ASP A 30 -17.71 -4.60 -15.81
C ASP A 30 -17.76 -5.49 -14.56
N GLU A 31 -18.60 -6.54 -14.59
CA GLU A 31 -18.68 -7.54 -13.52
C GLU A 31 -17.34 -8.28 -13.35
N TYR A 32 -16.68 -8.61 -14.46
CA TYR A 32 -15.38 -9.27 -14.47
C TYR A 32 -14.30 -8.41 -13.84
N ALA A 33 -14.24 -7.11 -14.18
CA ALA A 33 -13.30 -6.19 -13.57
C ALA A 33 -13.51 -6.03 -12.06
N ILE A 34 -14.77 -6.01 -11.59
CA ILE A 34 -15.09 -6.01 -10.15
C ILE A 34 -14.65 -7.32 -9.50
N ALA A 35 -14.98 -8.45 -10.11
CA ALA A 35 -14.64 -9.78 -9.58
C ALA A 35 -13.13 -10.01 -9.50
N LEU A 36 -12.34 -9.50 -10.45
CA LEU A 36 -10.87 -9.56 -10.40
C LEU A 36 -10.28 -8.77 -9.23
N ARG A 37 -10.84 -7.60 -8.88
CA ARG A 37 -10.37 -6.84 -7.71
C ARG A 37 -10.69 -7.57 -6.40
N GLN A 38 -11.88 -8.18 -6.32
CA GLN A 38 -12.23 -9.03 -5.20
C GLN A 38 -11.31 -10.25 -5.12
N LYS A 39 -10.99 -10.87 -6.26
CA LYS A 39 -10.07 -12.00 -6.32
C LYS A 39 -8.67 -11.60 -5.88
N LEU A 40 -8.18 -10.42 -6.25
CA LEU A 40 -6.88 -9.91 -5.79
C LEU A 40 -6.85 -9.78 -4.26
N GLN A 41 -7.92 -9.29 -3.66
CA GLN A 41 -8.02 -9.19 -2.21
C GLN A 41 -8.02 -10.59 -1.56
N GLU A 42 -8.78 -11.55 -2.09
CA GLU A 42 -8.80 -12.95 -1.65
C GLU A 42 -7.39 -13.54 -1.66
N GLU A 43 -6.66 -13.49 -2.79
CA GLU A 43 -5.32 -14.12 -2.87
C GLU A 43 -4.28 -13.40 -2.00
N VAL A 44 -4.39 -12.08 -1.82
CA VAL A 44 -3.51 -11.33 -0.90
C VAL A 44 -3.79 -11.73 0.55
N GLU A 45 -5.05 -11.85 0.96
CA GLU A 45 -5.42 -12.34 2.28
C GLU A 45 -4.91 -13.77 2.50
N GLU A 46 -5.10 -14.67 1.52
CA GLU A 46 -4.58 -16.05 1.58
C GLU A 46 -3.04 -16.08 1.65
N PHE A 47 -2.32 -15.21 0.93
CA PHE A 47 -0.87 -15.08 1.05
C PHE A 47 -0.43 -14.54 2.41
N LEU A 48 -1.12 -13.53 2.95
CA LEU A 48 -0.80 -12.97 4.27
C LEU A 48 -1.03 -13.99 5.39
N GLU A 49 -2.03 -14.86 5.26
CA GLU A 49 -2.30 -15.93 6.22
C GLU A 49 -1.31 -17.11 6.11
N SER A 50 -0.96 -17.51 4.89
CA SER A 50 -0.20 -18.75 4.65
C SER A 50 1.29 -18.55 4.39
N GLY A 51 1.68 -17.41 3.82
CA GLY A 51 3.01 -17.16 3.27
C GLY A 51 3.40 -18.06 2.09
N ALA A 52 2.45 -18.79 1.48
CA ALA A 52 2.75 -19.81 0.49
C ALA A 52 3.11 -19.22 -0.88
N LEU A 53 4.01 -19.89 -1.60
CA LEU A 53 4.48 -19.46 -2.92
C LEU A 53 3.36 -19.57 -3.98
N GLU A 54 2.47 -20.54 -3.79
CA GLU A 54 1.28 -20.77 -4.59
C GLU A 54 0.39 -19.52 -4.62
N GLU A 55 0.17 -18.87 -3.47
CA GLU A 55 -0.66 -17.66 -3.40
C GLU A 55 0.02 -16.46 -4.09
N LEU A 56 1.35 -16.37 -4.05
CA LEU A 56 2.07 -15.37 -4.85
C LEU A 56 1.89 -15.60 -6.36
N ALA A 57 1.81 -16.86 -6.80
CA ALA A 57 1.55 -17.18 -8.20
C ALA A 57 0.11 -16.82 -8.60
N ASP A 58 -0.86 -17.03 -7.71
CA ASP A 58 -2.25 -16.63 -7.93
C ASP A 58 -2.40 -15.10 -7.93
N ILE A 59 -1.73 -14.36 -7.02
CA ILE A 59 -1.65 -12.89 -7.06
C ILE A 59 -1.09 -12.41 -8.40
N LEU A 60 -0.01 -13.03 -8.90
CA LEU A 60 0.59 -12.65 -10.18
C LEU A 60 -0.37 -12.87 -11.36
N GLU A 61 -1.09 -13.99 -11.38
CA GLU A 61 -2.13 -14.26 -12.38
C GLU A 61 -3.21 -13.18 -12.37
N VAL A 62 -3.69 -12.81 -11.18
CA VAL A 62 -4.73 -11.78 -11.04
C VAL A 62 -4.22 -10.40 -11.47
N VAL A 63 -2.97 -10.04 -11.17
CA VAL A 63 -2.34 -8.80 -11.64
C VAL A 63 -2.29 -8.76 -13.17
N TYR A 64 -1.92 -9.88 -13.81
CA TYR A 64 -1.88 -9.98 -15.27
C TYR A 64 -3.27 -9.84 -15.88
N ALA A 65 -4.27 -10.52 -15.32
CA ALA A 65 -5.66 -10.40 -15.75
C ALA A 65 -6.18 -8.96 -15.59
N LEU A 66 -5.92 -8.32 -14.45
CA LEU A 66 -6.28 -6.91 -14.21
C LEU A 66 -5.63 -5.96 -15.21
N ALA A 67 -4.36 -6.18 -15.58
CA ALA A 67 -3.68 -5.37 -16.59
C ALA A 67 -4.47 -5.34 -17.90
N THR A 68 -4.97 -6.50 -18.34
CA THR A 68 -5.74 -6.62 -19.60
C THR A 68 -7.11 -5.95 -19.58
N THR A 69 -7.62 -5.55 -18.41
CA THR A 69 -8.92 -4.85 -18.33
C THR A 69 -8.85 -3.43 -18.90
N ASN A 70 -7.69 -2.78 -18.77
CA ASN A 70 -7.49 -1.36 -19.08
C ASN A 70 -6.22 -1.06 -19.93
N ALA A 71 -5.31 -2.03 -20.05
CA ALA A 71 -3.98 -1.86 -20.64
C ALA A 71 -3.46 -3.20 -21.20
N THR A 72 -2.17 -3.26 -21.55
CA THR A 72 -1.48 -4.52 -21.88
C THR A 72 -0.46 -4.88 -20.80
N ILE A 73 -0.06 -6.15 -20.76
CA ILE A 73 0.98 -6.64 -19.84
C ILE A 73 2.31 -5.93 -20.12
N GLU A 74 2.63 -5.67 -21.38
CA GLU A 74 3.85 -4.96 -21.78
C GLU A 74 3.89 -3.53 -21.25
N GLN A 75 2.74 -2.84 -21.21
CA GLN A 75 2.62 -1.52 -20.63
C GLN A 75 2.84 -1.55 -19.11
N LEU A 76 2.29 -2.56 -18.42
CA LEU A 76 2.52 -2.77 -16.99
C LEU A 76 3.99 -3.05 -16.69
N GLU A 77 4.62 -3.98 -17.41
CA GLU A 77 6.03 -4.33 -17.21
C GLU A 77 6.96 -3.16 -17.52
N ARG A 78 6.68 -2.39 -18.58
CA ARG A 78 7.43 -1.17 -18.88
C ARG A 78 7.34 -0.18 -17.72
N LEU A 79 6.14 0.10 -17.20
CA LEU A 79 5.96 1.02 -16.07
C LEU A 79 6.65 0.51 -14.80
N ARG A 80 6.62 -0.81 -14.55
CA ARG A 80 7.32 -1.44 -13.42
C ARG A 80 8.83 -1.25 -13.54
N HIS A 81 9.39 -1.46 -14.73
CA HIS A 81 10.82 -1.26 -15.00
C HIS A 81 11.23 0.21 -14.89
N GLU A 82 10.47 1.13 -15.49
CA GLU A 82 10.73 2.58 -15.38
C GLU A 82 10.78 3.05 -13.93
N LYS A 83 9.83 2.59 -13.08
CA LYS A 83 9.85 2.87 -11.65
C LYS A 83 11.05 2.25 -10.93
N HIS A 84 11.45 1.04 -11.34
CA HIS A 84 12.62 0.39 -10.75
C HIS A 84 13.92 1.13 -11.08
N GLU A 85 14.07 1.63 -12.31
CA GLU A 85 15.22 2.45 -12.70
C GLU A 85 15.20 3.83 -12.01
N GLU A 86 14.03 4.47 -11.92
CA GLU A 86 13.89 5.80 -11.30
C GLU A 86 14.05 5.76 -9.76
N ARG A 87 13.54 4.71 -9.10
CA ARG A 87 13.33 4.69 -7.63
C ARG A 87 13.98 3.50 -6.93
N GLY A 88 14.56 2.56 -7.68
CA GLY A 88 15.06 1.29 -7.16
C GLY A 88 13.95 0.27 -6.89
N GLY A 89 14.35 -0.85 -6.27
CA GLY A 89 13.44 -1.88 -5.74
C GLY A 89 13.65 -2.13 -4.26
N PHE A 90 13.04 -3.18 -3.74
CA PHE A 90 13.06 -3.48 -2.30
C PHE A 90 14.31 -4.23 -1.80
N ALA A 91 15.32 -4.44 -2.66
CA ALA A 91 16.50 -5.26 -2.36
C ALA A 91 17.38 -4.71 -1.21
N GLN A 92 17.32 -3.39 -0.95
CA GLN A 92 18.07 -2.76 0.14
C GLN A 92 17.32 -2.78 1.49
N SER A 93 16.08 -3.27 1.54
CA SER A 93 15.26 -3.36 2.75
C SER A 93 15.15 -2.03 3.52
N VAL A 94 15.03 -0.92 2.79
CA VAL A 94 14.93 0.42 3.38
C VAL A 94 13.54 0.63 3.97
N PHE A 95 13.47 0.89 5.28
CA PHE A 95 12.25 1.27 5.98
C PHE A 95 12.31 2.76 6.34
N LEU A 96 11.35 3.54 5.85
CA LEU A 96 11.27 4.98 6.13
C LEU A 96 10.63 5.21 7.50
N VAL A 97 11.37 5.85 8.42
CA VAL A 97 10.91 6.11 9.79
C VAL A 97 10.31 7.51 9.94
N GLU A 98 10.94 8.53 9.36
CA GLU A 98 10.51 9.93 9.49
C GLU A 98 11.07 10.74 8.30
N VAL A 99 10.33 11.75 7.86
CA VAL A 99 10.81 12.78 6.92
C VAL A 99 10.84 14.11 7.66
N LEU A 100 11.99 14.77 7.64
CA LEU A 100 12.11 16.13 8.17
C LEU A 100 12.18 17.16 7.04
N GLU A 101 11.45 18.25 7.23
CA GLU A 101 11.63 19.46 6.44
C GLU A 101 13.04 20.03 6.70
N ARG A 102 13.81 20.26 5.63
CA ARG A 102 14.99 21.12 5.77
C ARG A 102 14.50 22.51 6.14
N ALA A 103 14.84 22.98 7.33
CA ALA A 103 14.77 24.39 7.63
C ALA A 103 15.51 25.13 6.49
N LYS A 104 14.84 26.07 5.81
CA LYS A 104 15.44 26.91 4.75
C LYS A 104 16.55 27.84 5.27
N GLN A 105 17.06 27.60 6.47
CA GLN A 105 18.10 28.35 7.14
C GLN A 105 19.24 27.40 7.50
N VAL A 106 20.48 27.90 7.35
CA VAL A 106 21.69 27.22 7.80
C VAL A 106 21.55 26.99 9.30
N LEU A 107 21.21 25.75 9.67
CA LEU A 107 21.21 25.32 11.07
C LEU A 107 22.65 25.41 11.59
N PRO A 108 22.87 25.94 12.81
CA PRO A 108 24.17 25.90 13.44
C PRO A 108 24.67 24.44 13.50
N GLU A 109 25.98 24.22 13.34
CA GLU A 109 26.59 22.89 13.30
C GLU A 109 26.28 22.05 14.56
N THR A 110 26.00 22.72 15.68
CA THR A 110 25.55 22.10 16.95
C THR A 110 24.16 21.48 16.84
N ALA A 111 23.21 22.14 16.16
CA ALA A 111 21.85 21.63 15.98
C ALA A 111 21.83 20.42 15.04
N VAL A 112 22.68 20.40 14.01
CA VAL A 112 22.85 19.24 13.11
C VAL A 112 23.43 18.04 13.87
N LYS A 113 24.41 18.27 14.76
CA LYS A 113 25.01 17.22 15.60
C LYS A 113 24.01 16.67 16.63
N GLU A 114 23.25 17.54 17.30
CA GLU A 114 22.19 17.11 18.25
C GLU A 114 21.09 16.31 17.54
N GLN A 115 20.70 16.72 16.35
CA GLN A 115 19.72 16.02 15.53
C GLN A 115 20.25 14.65 15.08
N ALA A 116 21.50 14.55 14.64
CA ALA A 116 22.12 13.27 14.27
C ALA A 116 22.22 12.31 15.49
N VAL A 117 22.58 12.83 16.67
CA VAL A 117 22.62 12.04 17.91
C VAL A 117 21.21 11.59 18.31
N ARG A 118 20.20 12.44 18.16
CA ARG A 118 18.78 12.08 18.38
C ARG A 118 18.37 10.94 17.45
N TYR A 119 18.71 11.00 16.17
CA TYR A 119 18.41 9.95 15.20
C TYR A 119 19.11 8.64 15.50
N GLN A 120 20.41 8.67 15.78
CA GLN A 120 21.15 7.46 16.16
C GLN A 120 20.60 6.84 17.45
N THR A 121 20.20 7.67 18.42
CA THR A 121 19.56 7.21 19.64
C THR A 121 18.17 6.61 19.37
N LEU A 122 17.39 7.18 18.44
CA LEU A 122 16.09 6.66 18.04
C LEU A 122 16.25 5.31 17.33
N LEU A 123 17.14 5.23 16.35
CA LEU A 123 17.44 4.01 15.57
C LEU A 123 18.01 2.88 16.46
N ALA A 124 18.84 3.21 17.45
CA ALA A 124 19.37 2.23 18.40
C ALA A 124 18.34 1.73 19.41
N LYS A 125 17.25 2.48 19.63
CA LYS A 125 16.14 2.13 20.53
C LYS A 125 14.96 1.49 19.81
N LEU A 126 14.89 1.60 18.48
CA LEU A 126 13.87 0.93 17.69
C LEU A 126 14.09 -0.59 17.81
N PRO A 127 13.11 -1.36 18.30
CA PRO A 127 13.24 -2.81 18.37
C PRO A 127 13.43 -3.36 16.95
N ARG A 128 14.20 -4.43 16.80
CA ARG A 128 14.13 -5.23 15.57
C ARG A 128 12.73 -5.85 15.56
N VAL A 129 11.89 -5.30 14.69
CA VAL A 129 10.44 -5.45 14.74
C VAL A 129 10.08 -6.90 14.41
N SER A 130 9.42 -7.59 15.33
CA SER A 130 8.76 -8.87 15.02
C SER A 130 7.47 -8.59 14.23
N GLU A 131 6.89 -9.61 13.60
CA GLU A 131 5.67 -9.47 12.78
C GLU A 131 4.52 -8.80 13.55
N SER A 132 4.32 -9.15 14.82
CA SER A 132 3.33 -8.52 15.70
C SER A 132 3.62 -7.05 16.05
N ASP A 133 4.90 -6.67 16.06
CA ASP A 133 5.30 -5.29 16.33
C ASP A 133 5.12 -4.39 15.09
N MET A 134 5.14 -4.96 13.87
CA MET A 134 4.88 -4.24 12.62
C MET A 134 3.42 -3.84 12.48
N ASP A 135 2.50 -4.73 12.85
CA ASP A 135 1.05 -4.45 12.84
C ASP A 135 0.69 -3.31 13.80
N LEU A 136 1.30 -3.28 14.98
CA LEU A 136 1.14 -2.18 15.95
C LEU A 136 1.64 -0.85 15.40
N LEU A 137 2.74 -0.83 14.64
CA LEU A 137 3.26 0.38 14.00
C LEU A 137 2.34 0.89 12.88
N LEU A 138 1.77 -0.02 12.08
CA LEU A 138 0.82 0.34 11.02
C LEU A 138 -0.47 0.91 11.60
N GLN A 139 -0.98 0.33 12.69
CA GLN A 139 -2.16 0.84 13.41
C GLN A 139 -1.91 2.18 14.10
N ALA A 140 -0.71 2.41 14.65
CA ALA A 140 -0.36 3.69 15.27
C ALA A 140 -0.31 4.84 14.25
N ARG A 141 0.05 4.56 12.98
CA ARG A 141 0.08 5.55 11.90
C ARG A 141 -1.31 6.06 11.53
N GLU A 142 -2.32 5.18 11.47
CA GLU A 142 -3.70 5.59 11.18
C GLU A 142 -4.26 6.56 12.23
N GLN A 143 -3.78 6.48 13.49
CA GLN A 143 -4.19 7.41 14.54
C GLN A 143 -3.53 8.79 14.41
N VAL A 144 -2.29 8.88 13.92
CA VAL A 144 -1.57 10.16 13.73
C VAL A 144 -2.12 10.94 12.53
N GLU A 145 -2.59 10.26 11.48
CA GLU A 145 -3.28 10.91 10.35
C GLU A 145 -4.69 11.45 10.72
N SER A 146 -5.16 11.23 11.96
CA SER A 146 -6.48 11.63 12.46
C SER A 146 -6.48 12.79 13.48
N GLU A 147 -5.39 13.55 13.63
CA GLU A 147 -5.45 14.83 14.37
C GLU A 147 -6.49 15.76 13.71
N PRO A 148 -7.37 16.42 14.48
CA PRO A 148 -8.47 17.19 13.91
C PRO A 148 -7.92 18.38 13.12
N GLU A 149 -8.41 18.55 11.88
CA GLU A 149 -8.25 19.82 11.16
C GLU A 149 -8.63 20.98 12.10
N LEU A 150 -7.73 21.97 12.19
CA LEU A 150 -7.98 23.21 12.92
C LEU A 150 -9.38 23.72 12.57
N ASP A 151 -10.25 23.86 13.57
CA ASP A 151 -11.65 24.24 13.34
C ASP A 151 -11.75 25.53 12.51
N SER A 152 -12.85 25.68 11.77
CA SER A 152 -12.99 26.77 10.81
C SER A 152 -12.87 28.16 11.44
N GLU A 153 -13.18 28.28 12.74
CA GLU A 153 -13.06 29.51 13.50
C GLU A 153 -11.58 29.87 13.74
N THR A 154 -10.75 28.87 14.02
CA THR A 154 -9.30 29.03 14.20
C THR A 154 -8.61 29.35 12.87
N MET A 155 -9.03 28.70 11.79
CA MET A 155 -8.54 29.00 10.43
C MET A 155 -8.90 30.43 9.99
N GLN A 156 -10.11 30.90 10.30
CA GLN A 156 -10.52 32.29 10.02
C GLN A 156 -9.71 33.30 10.85
N LYS A 157 -9.44 33.02 12.12
CA LYS A 157 -8.61 33.88 12.98
C LYS A 157 -7.17 33.98 12.47
N VAL A 158 -6.61 32.87 11.96
CA VAL A 158 -5.28 32.85 11.33
C VAL A 158 -5.26 33.67 10.03
N GLN A 159 -6.26 33.49 9.16
CA GLN A 159 -6.38 34.27 7.92
C GLN A 159 -6.57 35.77 8.15
N ALA A 160 -7.39 36.15 9.14
CA ALA A 160 -7.60 37.56 9.50
C ALA A 160 -6.31 38.22 10.03
N LYS A 161 -5.49 37.49 10.79
CA LYS A 161 -4.19 37.98 11.26
C LYS A 161 -3.19 38.15 10.12
N ILE A 162 -3.18 37.24 9.15
CA ILE A 162 -2.32 37.33 7.96
C ILE A 162 -2.71 38.54 7.09
N ALA A 163 -4.01 38.75 6.84
CA ALA A 163 -4.50 39.88 6.05
C ALA A 163 -4.17 41.24 6.70
N ASN A 164 -4.25 41.35 8.03
CA ASN A 164 -3.89 42.58 8.75
C ASN A 164 -2.39 42.85 8.77
N ALA A 165 -1.55 41.82 8.66
CA ALA A 165 -0.10 41.97 8.57
C ALA A 165 0.38 42.40 7.16
N GLN A 166 -0.43 42.14 6.13
CA GLN A 166 -0.12 42.50 4.73
C GLN A 166 -0.59 43.91 4.35
N ASN A 167 -1.43 44.54 5.17
CA ASN A 167 -1.96 45.89 4.98
C ASN A 167 -1.31 46.96 5.89
N LYS A 168 -0.13 46.65 6.45
CA LYS A 168 0.75 47.58 7.18
C LYS A 168 2.09 47.67 6.47
#